data_AF-A0A4Q5LEL8-F1
#
_entry.id   AF-A0A4Q5LEL8-F1
#
_cell.length_a   1.000
_cell.length_b   1.000
_cell.length_c   1.000
_cell.angle_alpha   90.00
_cell.angle_beta   90.00
_cell.angle_gamma   90.00
#
_symmetry.space_group_name_H-M   'P 1'
#
loop_
_entity.id
_entity.type
_entity.pdbx_description
1 polymer ?
#
loop_
_entity_poly.entity_id
_entity_poly.type
_entity_poly.pdbx_seq_one_letter_code
_entity_poly.pdbx_strand_id
1 'polypeptide(L)'
;MLNLALFQSRLLGYLVGLLPIVGMLLLYRQVIPQGLGLGLTAGGLYLSMLVQQKAQKRFPYNFRDRGEWLALVVYMALVAGLVISVRYW
;
A
#
# COMPACT_ATOMS: atom_id res chain seq x y z
N MET A 1 21.40 -10.62 -7.20
CA MET A 1 20.56 -11.60 -6.48
C MET A 1 19.34 -10.87 -5.94
N LEU A 2 18.15 -11.43 -6.07
CA LEU A 2 16.93 -10.81 -5.53
C LEU A 2 16.99 -10.87 -4.01
N ASN A 3 17.02 -9.71 -3.33
CA ASN A 3 16.96 -9.68 -1.88
C ASN A 3 15.50 -9.88 -1.42
N LEU A 4 15.14 -11.13 -1.16
CA LEU A 4 13.76 -11.55 -0.86
C LEU A 4 13.23 -10.89 0.42
N ALA A 5 14.09 -10.67 1.41
CA ALA A 5 13.73 -9.99 2.65
C ALA A 5 13.43 -8.49 2.43
N LEU A 6 14.20 -7.83 1.56
CA LEU A 6 13.95 -6.45 1.14
C LEU A 6 12.63 -6.35 0.36
N PHE A 7 12.41 -7.25 -0.60
CA PHE A 7 11.16 -7.33 -1.38
C PHE A 7 9.94 -7.48 -0.46
N GLN A 8 9.95 -8.47 0.44
CA GLN A 8 8.83 -8.71 1.36
C GLN A 8 8.57 -7.52 2.29
N SER A 9 9.63 -6.92 2.86
CA SER A 9 9.49 -5.77 3.75
C SER A 9 8.90 -4.56 3.03
N ARG A 10 9.28 -4.33 1.77
CA ARG A 10 8.76 -3.22 0.95
C ARG A 10 7.33 -3.49 0.51
N LEU A 11 7.06 -4.70 0.02
CA LEU A 11 5.71 -5.12 -0.38
C LEU A 11 4.73 -5.00 0.78
N LEU A 12 5.10 -5.38 2.01
CA LEU A 12 4.26 -5.19 3.19
C LEU A 12 3.93 -3.71 3.45
N GLY A 13 4.92 -2.82 3.34
CA GLY A 13 4.67 -1.37 3.46
C GLY A 13 3.69 -0.85 2.42
N TYR A 14 3.83 -1.32 1.19
CA TYR A 14 2.93 -0.97 0.09
C TYR A 14 1.52 -1.56 0.25
N LEU A 15 1.40 -2.81 0.70
CA LEU A 15 0.11 -3.45 0.98
C LEU A 15 -0.65 -2.72 2.10
N VAL A 16 0.03 -2.31 3.17
CA VAL A 16 -0.59 -1.48 4.22
C VAL A 16 -0.97 -0.11 3.67
N GLY A 17 -0.21 0.41 2.71
CA GLY A 17 -0.56 1.61 1.93
C GLY A 17 -1.83 1.49 1.06
N LEU A 18 -2.36 0.28 0.83
CA LEU A 18 -3.65 0.10 0.15
C LEU A 18 -4.84 0.43 1.04
N LEU A 19 -4.74 0.26 2.37
CA LEU A 19 -5.81 0.56 3.33
C LEU A 19 -6.41 1.96 3.14
N PRO A 20 -5.62 3.04 3.03
CA PRO A 20 -6.19 4.36 2.83
C PRO A 20 -6.85 4.54 1.46
N ILE A 21 -6.32 3.89 0.42
CA ILE A 21 -6.91 3.92 -0.91
C ILE A 21 -8.28 3.23 -0.89
N VAL A 22 -8.37 2.06 -0.23
CA VAL A 22 -9.63 1.32 -0.06
C VAL A 22 -10.60 2.13 0.80
N GLY A 23 -10.15 2.76 1.89
CA GLY A 23 -10.99 3.63 2.72
C GLY A 23 -11.59 4.79 1.93
N MET A 24 -10.76 5.51 1.16
CA MET A 24 -11.23 6.59 0.29
C MET A 24 -12.18 6.08 -0.80
N LEU A 25 -11.93 4.90 -1.35
CA LEU A 25 -12.79 4.29 -2.35
C LEU A 25 -14.17 3.96 -1.78
N LEU A 26 -14.23 3.36 -0.59
CA LEU A 26 -15.47 3.03 0.09
C LEU A 26 -16.28 4.29 0.44
N LEU A 27 -15.60 5.38 0.81
CA LEU A 27 -16.21 6.70 0.99
C LEU A 27 -16.76 7.26 -0.32
N TYR A 28 -15.96 7.24 -1.40
CA TYR A 28 -16.37 7.70 -2.72
C TYR A 28 -17.61 6.97 -3.23
N ARG A 29 -17.68 5.65 -2.99
CA ARG A 29 -18.82 4.81 -3.34
C ARG A 29 -19.98 4.86 -2.34
N GLN A 30 -19.83 5.58 -1.21
CA GLN A 30 -20.85 5.70 -0.16
C GLN A 30 -21.35 4.36 0.40
N VAL A 31 -20.51 3.32 0.37
CA VAL A 31 -20.88 1.94 0.78
C VAL A 31 -20.81 1.75 2.30
N ILE A 32 -20.08 2.63 2.99
CA ILE A 32 -19.88 2.57 4.43
C ILE A 32 -20.18 3.92 5.09
N PRO A 33 -20.52 3.92 6.40
CA PRO A 33 -20.63 5.15 7.18
C PRO A 33 -19.37 6.02 7.09
N GLN A 34 -19.56 7.33 6.98
CA GLN A 34 -18.48 8.29 6.78
C GLN A 34 -17.41 8.20 7.89
N GLY A 35 -17.82 8.03 9.16
CA GLY A 35 -16.90 7.87 10.28
C GLY A 35 -16.00 6.63 10.14
N LEU A 36 -16.53 5.51 9.67
CA LEU A 36 -15.75 4.28 9.44
C LEU A 36 -14.79 4.45 8.26
N GLY A 37 -15.22 5.07 7.17
CA GLY A 37 -14.35 5.28 6.02
C GLY A 37 -13.21 6.27 6.30
N LEU A 38 -13.48 7.34 7.06
CA LEU A 38 -12.44 8.26 7.52
C LEU A 38 -11.48 7.57 8.50
N GLY A 39 -12.01 6.76 9.43
CA GLY A 39 -11.20 5.99 10.37
C GLY A 39 -10.27 4.99 9.66
N LEU A 40 -10.80 4.24 8.68
CA LEU A 40 -10.02 3.32 7.84
C LEU A 40 -8.95 4.06 7.04
N THR A 41 -9.31 5.24 6.50
CA THR A 41 -8.38 6.04 5.71
C THR A 41 -7.25 6.60 6.57
N ALA A 42 -7.58 7.28 7.66
CA ALA A 42 -6.61 7.89 8.56
C ALA A 42 -5.76 6.83 9.28
N GLY A 43 -6.39 5.76 9.78
CA GLY A 43 -5.71 4.64 10.41
C GLY A 43 -4.80 3.90 9.42
N GLY A 44 -5.28 3.67 8.20
CA GLY A 44 -4.48 3.08 7.12
C GLY A 44 -3.26 3.91 6.75
N LEU A 45 -3.41 5.24 6.64
CA LEU A 45 -2.29 6.16 6.43
C LEU A 45 -1.27 6.09 7.57
N TYR A 46 -1.74 6.18 8.82
CA TYR A 46 -0.86 6.13 9.99
C TYR A 46 -0.08 4.81 10.07
N LEU A 47 -0.76 3.68 9.88
CA LEU A 47 -0.13 2.36 9.85
C LEU A 47 0.86 2.24 8.69
N SER A 48 0.51 2.74 7.50
CA SER A 48 1.42 2.74 6.35
C SER A 48 2.68 3.54 6.64
N MET A 49 2.56 4.72 7.26
CA MET A 49 3.72 5.51 7.67
C MET A 49 4.61 4.74 8.66
N LEU A 50 4.03 4.11 9.69
CA LEU A 50 4.79 3.33 10.67
C LEU A 50 5.53 2.15 10.02
N VAL A 51 4.86 1.40 9.14
CA VAL A 51 5.46 0.26 8.46
C VAL A 51 6.55 0.72 7.49
N GLN A 52 6.33 1.81 6.75
CA GLN A 52 7.33 2.37 5.85
C GLN A 52 8.55 2.92 6.59
N GLN A 53 8.35 3.62 7.71
CA GLN A 53 9.46 4.08 8.57
C GLN A 53 10.26 2.90 9.13
N LYS A 54 9.58 1.84 9.59
CA LYS A 54 10.23 0.63 10.09
C LYS A 54 11.00 -0.10 8.98
N ALA A 55 10.41 -0.23 7.80
CA ALA A 55 11.06 -0.82 6.64
C ALA A 55 12.29 -0.02 6.21
N GLN A 56 12.20 1.31 6.19
CA GLN A 56 13.30 2.21 5.83
C GLN A 56 14.46 2.14 6.83
N LYS A 57 14.18 2.01 8.13
CA LYS A 57 15.22 1.82 9.16
C LYS A 57 15.98 0.51 8.99
N ARG A 58 15.31 -0.54 8.51
CA ARG A 58 15.91 -1.87 8.33
C ARG A 58 16.61 -2.04 6.99
N PHE A 59 16.06 -1.45 5.93
CA PHE A 59 16.58 -1.47 4.57
C PHE A 59 16.50 -0.06 3.99
N PRO A 60 17.58 0.75 4.10
CA PRO A 60 17.59 2.09 3.52
C PRO A 60 17.29 2.01 2.01
N TYR A 61 16.63 3.04 1.49
CA TYR A 61 16.23 3.10 0.08
C TYR A 61 17.45 2.93 -0.83
N ASN A 62 17.41 1.92 -1.69
CA ASN A 62 18.47 1.64 -2.64
C ASN A 62 17.85 1.19 -3.96
N PHE A 63 17.51 2.17 -4.79
CA PHE A 63 16.90 2.00 -6.12
C PHE A 63 17.78 1.23 -7.12
N ARG A 64 19.03 0.91 -6.76
CA ARG A 64 19.92 0.04 -7.53
C ARG A 64 19.57 -1.44 -7.36
N ASP A 65 18.83 -1.79 -6.30
CA ASP A 65 18.39 -3.16 -6.03
C ASP A 65 17.09 -3.49 -6.79
N ARG A 66 17.12 -4.60 -7.53
CA ARG A 66 15.97 -5.05 -8.34
C ARG A 66 14.78 -5.48 -7.47
N GLY A 67 15.01 -5.84 -6.20
CA GLY A 67 13.96 -6.21 -5.27
C GLY A 67 12.99 -5.06 -4.97
N GLU A 68 13.49 -3.82 -4.97
CA GLU A 68 12.68 -2.63 -4.73
C GLU A 68 11.77 -2.31 -5.92
N TRP A 69 12.32 -2.39 -7.13
CA TRP A 69 11.56 -2.26 -8.38
C TRP A 69 10.47 -3.32 -8.51
N LEU A 70 10.77 -4.57 -8.16
CA LEU A 70 9.77 -5.65 -8.18
C LEU A 70 8.63 -5.38 -7.20
N ALA A 71 8.94 -4.92 -5.98
CA ALA A 71 7.90 -4.58 -5.00
C ALA A 71 7.01 -3.43 -5.48
N LEU A 72 7.61 -2.41 -6.11
CA LEU A 72 6.87 -1.30 -6.73
C LEU A 72 5.98 -1.74 -7.89
N VAL A 73 6.50 -2.57 -8.80
CA VAL A 73 5.72 -3.08 -9.94
C VAL A 73 4.54 -3.93 -9.47
N VAL A 74 4.75 -4.81 -8.49
CA VAL A 74 3.67 -5.61 -7.89
C VAL A 74 2.64 -4.70 -7.23
N TYR A 75 3.07 -3.69 -6.49
CA TYR A 75 2.15 -2.72 -5.88
C TYR A 75 1.37 -1.94 -6.93
N MET A 76 2.02 -1.43 -7.97
CA MET A 76 1.36 -0.72 -9.07
C MET A 76 0.33 -1.62 -9.76
N ALA A 77 0.65 -2.90 -10.00
CA ALA A 77 -0.28 -3.86 -10.57
C ALA A 77 -1.50 -4.08 -9.66
N LEU A 78 -1.30 -4.17 -8.35
CA LEU A 78 -2.40 -4.28 -7.38
C LEU A 78 -3.28 -3.03 -7.35
N VAL A 79 -2.68 -1.83 -7.33
CA VAL A 79 -3.44 -0.57 -7.37
C VAL A 79 -4.20 -0.45 -8.68
N ALA A 80 -3.56 -0.73 -9.82
CA ALA A 80 -4.23 -0.71 -11.12
C ALA A 80 -5.39 -1.71 -11.18
N GLY A 81 -5.16 -2.94 -10.70
CA GLY A 81 -6.20 -3.96 -10.58
C GLY A 81 -7.37 -3.51 -9.71
N LEU A 82 -7.08 -2.89 -8.55
CA LEU A 82 -8.09 -2.32 -7.66
C LEU A 82 -8.88 -1.21 -8.36
N VAL A 83 -8.20 -0.24 -8.98
CA VAL A 83 -8.83 0.88 -9.70
C VAL A 83 -9.71 0.38 -10.84
N ILE A 84 -9.23 -0.60 -11.60
CA ILE A 84 -10.00 -1.22 -12.68
C ILE A 84 -11.20 -1.96 -12.12
N SER A 85 -11.05 -2.74 -11.03
CA SER A 85 -12.15 -3.47 -10.42
C SER A 85 -13.23 -2.55 -9.89
N VAL A 86 -12.87 -1.33 -9.44
CA VAL A 86 -13.86 -0.30 -9.09
C VAL A 86 -14.84 -0.10 -10.23
N ARG A 87 -14.40 -0.04 -11.48
CA ARG A 87 -15.30 0.24 -12.62
C ARG A 87 -16.35 -0.86 -12.83
N TYR A 88 -16.08 -2.08 -12.39
CA TYR A 88 -16.96 -3.24 -12.56
C TYR A 88 -17.88 -3.50 -11.35
N TRP A 89 -17.73 -2.71 -10.28
CA TRP A 89 -18.61 -2.69 -9.11
C TRP A 89 -19.63 -1.55 -9.20
#